data_AF-K0ICW3-F1
#
_entry.id   AF-K0ICW3-F1
#
_cell.length_a   1.000
_cell.length_b   1.000
_cell.length_c   1.000
_cell.angle_alpha   90.00
_cell.angle_beta   90.00
_cell.angle_gamma   90.00
#
_symmetry.space_group_name_H-M   'P 1'
#
loop_
_entity.id
_entity.type
_entity.pdbx_description
1 polymer ?
#
loop_
_entity_poly.entity_id
_entity_poly.type
_entity_poly.pdbx_seq_one_letter_code
_entity_poly.pdbx_strand_id
1 'polypeptide(L)'
;MRNPERHSTIRYEKPVGIDVGITNYAYDSNGNHIDNPLFMSKELKPLRRAQRKVPRRQKGSKNYKKAVSWLQRLHMRIANKRKNFLHNLSTWYCRNYDLIFIYRKIKAAEYEQEPLSGKTHYGFKLGHFQANARVQS
;
A
#
# COMPACT_ATOMS: atom_id res chain seq x y z
N MET A 1 -1.81 47.49 -9.07
CA MET A 1 -1.68 46.76 -7.79
C MET A 1 -2.44 45.44 -7.92
N ARG A 2 -1.78 44.29 -7.74
CA ARG A 2 -2.39 42.95 -7.89
C ARG A 2 -3.01 42.58 -6.54
N ASN A 3 -4.34 42.37 -6.50
CA ASN A 3 -5.08 42.00 -5.30
C ASN A 3 -4.64 40.57 -4.84
N PRO A 4 -4.08 40.41 -3.62
CA PRO A 4 -3.50 39.14 -3.19
C PRO A 4 -4.48 38.09 -2.64
N GLU A 5 -5.79 38.37 -2.51
CA GLU A 5 -6.68 37.47 -1.75
C GLU A 5 -7.98 37.11 -2.47
N ARG A 6 -7.88 36.29 -3.52
CA ARG A 6 -8.99 35.45 -3.96
C ARG A 6 -8.51 34.02 -4.05
N HIS A 7 -8.40 33.36 -2.90
CA HIS A 7 -8.40 31.91 -2.90
C HIS A 7 -9.79 31.49 -3.41
N SER A 8 -9.85 30.98 -4.63
CA SER A 8 -11.08 30.37 -5.13
C SER A 8 -11.43 29.22 -4.19
N THR A 9 -12.52 29.34 -3.44
CA THR A 9 -13.03 28.23 -2.61
C THR A 9 -13.35 27.07 -3.54
N ILE A 10 -12.48 26.06 -3.60
CA ILE A 10 -12.76 24.82 -4.32
C ILE A 10 -13.86 24.12 -3.53
N ARG A 11 -15.07 24.10 -4.09
CA ARG A 11 -16.18 23.33 -3.53
C ARG A 11 -16.12 21.92 -4.11
N TYR A 12 -16.03 20.93 -3.23
CA TYR A 12 -16.13 19.52 -3.60
C TYR A 12 -17.57 19.09 -3.36
N GLU A 13 -18.23 18.54 -4.39
CA GLU A 13 -19.64 18.15 -4.29
C GLU A 13 -19.79 16.71 -3.82
N LYS A 14 -18.80 15.86 -4.12
CA LYS A 14 -18.82 14.43 -3.79
C LYS A 14 -17.62 14.01 -2.95
N PRO A 15 -17.51 14.44 -1.67
CA PRO A 15 -16.51 13.92 -0.76
C PRO A 15 -16.86 12.49 -0.32
N VAL A 16 -15.84 11.64 -0.14
CA VAL A 16 -15.99 10.29 0.42
C VAL A 16 -14.84 9.96 1.35
N GLY A 17 -15.13 9.33 2.49
CA GLY A 17 -14.13 8.71 3.36
C GLY A 17 -14.00 7.23 3.06
N ILE A 18 -12.78 6.70 3.04
CA ILE A 18 -12.49 5.27 2.82
C ILE A 18 -11.68 4.76 4.01
N ASP A 19 -12.19 3.75 4.72
CA ASP A 19 -11.43 2.97 5.72
C ASP A 19 -11.00 1.64 5.12
N VAL A 20 -9.70 1.35 5.17
CA VAL A 20 -9.12 0.13 4.60
C VAL A 20 -8.93 -0.96 5.67
N GLY A 21 -9.50 -2.13 5.44
CA GLY A 21 -9.63 -3.20 6.43
C GLY A 21 -8.97 -4.53 6.06
N ILE A 22 -9.00 -5.48 7.00
CA ILE A 22 -8.53 -6.86 6.79
C ILE A 22 -9.66 -7.77 6.32
N THR A 23 -10.85 -7.67 6.94
CA THR A 23 -12.03 -8.47 6.59
C THR A 23 -12.58 -8.08 5.23
N ASN A 24 -12.87 -6.79 5.04
CA ASN A 24 -13.19 -6.18 3.77
C ASN A 24 -12.03 -5.29 3.36
N TYR A 25 -11.76 -5.21 2.07
CA TYR A 25 -10.65 -4.38 1.58
C TYR A 25 -10.88 -2.89 1.89
N ALA A 26 -12.10 -2.41 1.68
CA ALA A 26 -12.47 -1.03 1.97
C ALA A 26 -13.94 -0.92 2.39
N TYR A 27 -14.22 0.02 3.29
CA TYR A 27 -15.55 0.55 3.58
C TYR A 27 -15.53 2.04 3.27
N ASP A 28 -16.56 2.54 2.59
CA ASP A 28 -16.69 3.97 2.35
C ASP A 28 -17.80 4.62 3.18
N SER A 29 -17.73 5.94 3.35
CA SER A 29 -18.69 6.72 4.12
C SER A 29 -20.10 6.74 3.52
N ASN A 30 -20.27 6.26 2.30
CA ASN A 30 -21.56 6.15 1.62
C ASN A 30 -22.20 4.76 1.82
N GLY A 31 -21.57 3.90 2.62
CA GLY A 31 -22.07 2.57 2.96
C GLY A 31 -21.67 1.48 1.96
N ASN A 32 -20.86 1.79 0.95
CA ASN A 32 -20.33 0.74 0.07
C ASN A 32 -19.20 -0.01 0.79
N HIS A 33 -19.10 -1.30 0.48
CA HIS A 33 -17.98 -2.12 0.92
C HIS A 33 -17.38 -2.87 -0.26
N ILE A 34 -16.06 -2.99 -0.22
CA ILE A 34 -15.28 -3.72 -1.20
C ILE A 34 -14.76 -4.96 -0.51
N ASP A 35 -15.18 -6.13 -0.98
CA ASP A 35 -14.72 -7.39 -0.44
C ASP A 35 -13.21 -7.51 -0.55
N ASN A 36 -12.60 -8.17 0.43
CA ASN A 36 -11.22 -8.58 0.30
C ASN A 36 -11.16 -9.74 -0.69
N PRO A 37 -10.56 -9.57 -1.88
CA PRO A 37 -10.55 -10.62 -2.91
C PRO A 37 -9.65 -11.80 -2.54
N LEU A 38 -8.96 -11.74 -1.39
CA LEU A 38 -8.11 -12.80 -0.83
C LEU A 38 -7.16 -13.40 -1.90
N PHE A 39 -6.61 -12.56 -2.79
CA PHE A 39 -5.76 -13.00 -3.92
C PHE A 39 -4.65 -13.95 -3.49
N MET A 40 -4.16 -13.76 -2.28
CA MET A 40 -3.11 -14.56 -1.68
C MET A 40 -3.56 -15.97 -1.33
N SER A 41 -4.83 -16.25 -1.03
CA SER A 41 -5.29 -17.56 -0.54
C SER A 41 -5.02 -18.69 -1.54
N LYS A 42 -5.44 -18.53 -2.80
CA LYS A 42 -5.25 -19.52 -3.88
C LYS A 42 -3.79 -19.63 -4.33
N GLU A 43 -3.06 -18.52 -4.33
CA GLU A 43 -1.66 -18.46 -4.80
C GLU A 43 -0.64 -18.79 -3.69
N LEU A 44 -1.04 -18.78 -2.40
CA LEU A 44 -0.15 -19.05 -1.27
C LEU A 44 0.40 -20.48 -1.31
N LYS A 45 -0.46 -21.44 -1.63
CA LYS A 45 -0.11 -22.87 -1.67
C LYS A 45 0.97 -23.16 -2.72
N PRO A 46 0.83 -22.76 -4.00
CA PRO A 46 1.90 -22.92 -4.98
C PRO A 46 3.13 -22.08 -4.64
N LEU A 47 2.97 -20.86 -4.12
CA LEU A 47 4.10 -20.01 -3.72
C LEU A 47 4.95 -20.65 -2.62
N ARG A 48 4.31 -21.14 -1.55
CA ARG A 48 4.98 -21.83 -0.44
C ARG A 48 5.70 -23.10 -0.89
N ARG A 49 5.08 -23.86 -1.81
CA ARG A 49 5.71 -25.05 -2.41
C ARG A 49 6.94 -24.66 -3.23
N ALA A 50 6.86 -23.59 -4.03
CA ALA A 50 7.98 -23.08 -4.81
C ALA A 50 9.12 -22.59 -3.91
N GLN A 51 8.82 -21.80 -2.87
CA GLN A 51 9.79 -21.33 -1.88
C GLN A 51 10.54 -22.49 -1.19
N ARG A 52 9.83 -23.56 -0.80
CA ARG A 52 10.47 -24.77 -0.23
C ARG A 52 11.31 -25.56 -1.24
N LYS A 53 10.95 -25.49 -2.53
CA LYS A 53 11.64 -26.25 -3.60
C LYS A 53 12.99 -25.64 -3.96
N VAL A 54 13.14 -24.31 -3.94
CA VAL A 54 14.38 -23.62 -4.31
C VAL A 54 15.60 -24.05 -3.47
N PRO A 55 15.58 -24.00 -2.11
CA PRO A 55 16.74 -24.33 -1.30
C PRO A 55 17.11 -25.82 -1.35
N ARG A 56 16.18 -26.69 -1.73
CA ARG A 56 16.42 -28.14 -1.90
C ARG A 56 17.09 -28.51 -3.22
N ARG A 57 17.42 -27.53 -4.07
CA ARG A 57 18.09 -27.75 -5.36
C ARG A 57 19.51 -27.21 -5.28
N GLN A 58 20.45 -27.97 -5.87
CA GLN A 58 21.84 -27.54 -5.98
C GLN A 58 21.93 -26.20 -6.72
N LYS A 59 22.43 -25.17 -6.04
CA LYS A 59 22.62 -23.82 -6.59
C LYS A 59 23.43 -23.89 -7.88
N GLY A 60 23.02 -23.13 -8.89
CA GLY A 60 23.68 -23.11 -10.21
C GLY A 60 23.23 -24.19 -11.19
N SER A 61 22.66 -25.31 -10.72
CA SER A 61 22.15 -26.37 -11.60
C SER A 61 21.00 -25.90 -12.50
N LYS A 62 20.78 -26.58 -13.65
CA LYS A 62 19.64 -26.32 -14.53
C LYS A 62 18.30 -26.41 -13.79
N ASN A 63 18.17 -27.36 -12.86
CA ASN A 63 16.97 -27.56 -12.06
C ASN A 63 16.75 -26.45 -11.02
N TYR A 64 17.82 -25.90 -10.44
CA TYR A 64 17.73 -24.73 -9.57
C TYR A 64 17.25 -23.50 -10.33
N LYS A 65 17.83 -23.21 -11.50
CA LYS A 65 17.40 -22.08 -12.36
C LYS A 65 15.91 -22.17 -12.72
N LYS A 66 15.43 -23.36 -13.10
CA LYS A 66 14.00 -23.62 -13.35
C LYS A 66 13.12 -23.35 -12.12
N ALA A 67 13.55 -23.78 -10.93
CA ALA A 67 12.80 -23.56 -9.69
C ALA A 67 12.72 -22.07 -9.30
N VAL A 68 13.81 -21.33 -9.44
CA VAL A 68 13.85 -19.87 -9.19
C VAL A 68 12.95 -19.13 -10.19
N SER A 69 13.04 -19.45 -11.48
CA SER A 69 12.19 -18.82 -12.50
C SER A 69 10.70 -19.05 -12.23
N TRP A 70 10.34 -20.27 -11.81
CA TRP A 70 8.96 -20.57 -11.41
C TRP A 70 8.49 -19.74 -10.20
N LEU A 71 9.34 -19.62 -9.17
CA LEU A 71 9.05 -18.81 -7.99
C LEU A 71 8.84 -17.33 -8.37
N GLN A 72 9.70 -16.77 -9.22
CA GLN A 72 9.58 -15.40 -9.71
C GLN A 72 8.27 -15.18 -10.49
N ARG A 73 7.88 -16.12 -11.36
CA ARG A 73 6.61 -16.06 -12.09
C ARG A 73 5.40 -16.01 -11.15
N LEU A 74 5.43 -16.78 -10.05
CA LEU A 74 4.36 -16.74 -9.04
C LEU A 74 4.32 -15.39 -8.32
N HIS A 75 5.46 -14.84 -7.92
CA HIS A 75 5.52 -13.50 -7.32
C HIS A 75 4.96 -12.42 -8.28
N MET A 76 5.38 -12.45 -9.55
CA MET A 76 4.90 -11.53 -10.57
C MET A 76 3.38 -11.66 -10.78
N ARG A 77 2.85 -12.89 -10.83
CA ARG A 77 1.41 -13.12 -10.97
C ARG A 77 0.62 -12.52 -9.80
N ILE A 78 1.08 -12.73 -8.56
CA ILE A 78 0.44 -12.16 -7.35
C ILE A 78 0.51 -10.63 -7.39
N ALA A 79 1.68 -10.06 -7.71
CA ALA A 79 1.87 -8.62 -7.80
C ALA A 79 0.94 -8.00 -8.86
N ASN A 80 0.84 -8.61 -10.05
CA ASN A 80 -0.03 -8.14 -11.13
C ASN A 80 -1.51 -8.21 -10.75
N LYS A 81 -1.96 -9.27 -10.07
CA LYS A 81 -3.34 -9.37 -9.56
C LYS A 81 -3.65 -8.24 -8.57
N ARG A 82 -2.75 -8.01 -7.60
CA ARG A 82 -2.90 -6.91 -6.64
C ARG A 82 -2.93 -5.56 -7.35
N LYS A 83 -2.00 -5.32 -8.29
CA LYS A 83 -1.94 -4.08 -9.05
C LYS A 83 -3.22 -3.83 -9.86
N ASN A 84 -3.72 -4.85 -10.56
CA ASN A 84 -4.94 -4.75 -11.36
C ASN A 84 -6.16 -4.39 -10.49
N PHE A 85 -6.31 -5.06 -9.35
CA PHE A 85 -7.37 -4.74 -8.40
C PHE A 85 -7.30 -3.31 -7.88
N LEU A 86 -6.13 -2.88 -7.42
CA LEU A 86 -5.93 -1.52 -6.92
C LEU A 86 -6.16 -0.47 -8.00
N HIS A 87 -5.72 -0.74 -9.23
CA HIS A 87 -5.92 0.15 -10.36
C HIS A 87 -7.40 0.31 -10.71
N ASN A 88 -8.15 -0.81 -10.79
CA ASN A 88 -9.58 -0.76 -11.07
C ASN A 88 -10.34 -0.04 -9.96
N LEU A 89 -10.00 -0.32 -8.70
CA LEU A 89 -10.66 0.28 -7.55
C LEU A 89 -10.39 1.78 -7.46
N SER A 90 -9.13 2.19 -7.55
CA SER A 90 -8.77 3.62 -7.54
C SER A 90 -9.40 4.36 -8.71
N THR A 91 -9.42 3.76 -9.91
CA THR A 91 -10.09 4.35 -11.08
C THR A 91 -11.57 4.53 -10.84
N TRP A 92 -12.24 3.57 -10.19
CA TRP A 92 -13.66 3.70 -9.84
C TRP A 92 -13.88 4.85 -8.87
N TYR A 93 -13.11 4.96 -7.79
CA TYR A 93 -13.25 6.06 -6.85
C TYR A 93 -12.97 7.43 -7.50
N CYS A 94 -11.89 7.55 -8.27
CA CYS A 94 -11.54 8.80 -8.96
C CYS A 94 -12.58 9.24 -9.99
N ARG A 95 -13.37 8.32 -10.54
CA ARG A 95 -14.46 8.64 -11.49
C ARG A 95 -15.74 9.11 -10.81
N ASN A 96 -15.95 8.72 -9.55
CA ASN A 96 -17.22 8.93 -8.86
C ASN A 96 -17.16 10.03 -7.79
N TYR A 97 -15.97 10.40 -7.32
CA TYR A 97 -15.78 11.31 -6.19
C TYR A 97 -14.76 12.40 -6.50
N ASP A 98 -15.04 13.61 -6.02
CA ASP A 98 -14.19 14.79 -6.24
C ASP A 98 -13.12 14.93 -5.15
N LEU A 99 -13.40 14.38 -3.96
CA LEU A 99 -12.51 14.41 -2.80
C LEU A 99 -12.57 13.08 -2.06
N ILE A 100 -11.41 12.49 -1.80
CA ILE A 100 -11.29 11.18 -1.16
C ILE A 100 -10.40 11.32 0.07
N PHE A 101 -10.94 10.97 1.24
CA PHE A 101 -10.20 10.86 2.49
C PHE A 101 -9.86 9.39 2.74
N ILE A 102 -8.59 9.08 2.97
CA ILE A 102 -8.15 7.71 3.27
C ILE A 102 -7.84 7.63 4.76
N TYR A 103 -8.56 6.77 5.46
CA TYR A 103 -8.32 6.44 6.85
C TYR A 103 -7.49 5.17 6.92
N ARG A 104 -6.42 5.23 7.69
CA ARG A 104 -5.63 4.06 8.09
C ARG A 104 -5.52 4.08 9.59
N LYS A 105 -5.97 3.02 10.25
CA LYS A 105 -5.62 2.81 11.66
C LYS A 105 -4.11 2.62 11.76
N ILE A 106 -3.42 3.63 12.27
CA ILE A 106 -2.03 3.52 12.72
C ILE A 106 -2.09 2.80 14.07
N LYS A 107 -1.19 1.84 14.32
CA LYS A 107 -1.08 1.25 15.65
C LYS A 107 -0.64 2.35 16.62
N ALA A 108 -1.37 2.52 17.72
CA ALA A 108 -1.11 3.57 18.71
C ALA A 108 0.32 3.55 19.32
N ALA A 109 1.03 2.43 19.19
CA ALA A 109 2.37 2.25 19.75
C ALA A 109 3.49 3.05 19.05
N GLU A 110 3.23 3.72 17.92
CA GLU A 110 4.21 4.56 17.21
C GLU A 110 3.97 6.06 17.40
N TYR A 111 3.03 6.45 18.27
CA TYR A 111 2.59 7.83 18.46
C TYR A 111 3.19 8.42 19.75
N GLU A 112 4.49 8.75 19.75
CA GLU A 112 5.06 9.63 20.78
C GLU A 112 4.56 11.06 20.52
N GLN A 113 3.64 11.53 21.37
CA GLN A 113 3.10 12.89 21.30
C GLN A 113 4.08 13.85 21.97
N GLU A 114 4.80 14.64 21.18
CA GLU A 114 5.24 15.95 21.67
C GLU A 114 3.98 16.83 21.79
N PRO A 115 3.71 17.46 22.96
CA PRO A 115 2.53 18.28 23.11
C PRO A 115 2.60 19.47 22.13
N LEU A 116 1.64 19.52 21.20
CA LEU A 116 1.46 20.60 20.24
C LEU A 116 1.04 21.88 20.97
N SER A 117 1.99 22.56 21.59
CA SER A 117 1.82 23.96 21.98
C SER A 117 1.94 24.81 20.71
N GLY A 118 0.78 25.13 20.15
CA GLY A 118 0.53 26.25 19.23
C GLY A 118 1.54 26.45 18.11
N LYS A 119 1.31 25.79 16.96
CA LYS A 119 1.63 26.29 15.60
C LYS A 119 1.04 25.36 14.54
N THR A 120 0.24 25.93 13.65
CA THR A 120 -0.26 25.29 12.43
C THR A 120 0.91 24.94 11.51
N HIS A 121 1.33 23.68 11.46
CA HIS A 121 2.12 23.11 10.37
C HIS A 121 1.93 21.59 10.35
N TYR A 122 1.21 21.07 9.35
CA TYR A 122 1.20 19.64 9.02
C TYR A 122 2.55 19.25 8.42
N GLY A 123 3.54 18.98 9.28
CA GLY A 123 4.85 18.47 8.88
C GLY A 123 4.98 16.99 9.19
N PHE A 124 4.89 16.12 8.18
CA PHE A 124 5.38 14.74 8.28
C PHE A 124 6.90 14.75 8.32
N LYS A 125 7.50 14.37 9.45
CA LYS A 125 8.95 14.17 9.59
C LYS A 125 9.32 12.83 8.93
N LEU A 126 9.94 12.87 7.74
CA LEU A 126 10.54 11.68 7.12
C LEU A 126 11.73 11.22 7.96
N GLY A 127 11.54 10.14 8.73
CA GLY A 127 12.58 9.52 9.54
C GLY A 127 13.56 8.67 8.73
N HIS A 128 14.70 9.27 8.42
CA HIS A 128 16.06 8.71 8.45
C HIS A 128 16.29 7.25 7.98
N PHE A 129 16.82 7.14 6.76
CA PHE A 129 17.64 6.01 6.31
C PHE A 129 19.06 6.22 6.85
N GLN A 130 19.48 5.48 7.88
CA GLN A 130 20.89 5.36 8.23
C GLN A 130 21.50 4.18 7.46
N ALA A 131 22.36 4.51 6.51
CA ALA A 131 23.23 3.58 5.82
C ALA A 131 24.33 3.10 6.78
N ASN A 132 24.41 1.79 7.01
CA ASN A 132 25.55 1.19 7.71
C ASN A 132 26.74 1.07 6.72
N ALA A 133 27.61 2.07 6.70
CA ALA A 133 28.95 1.93 6.14
C ALA A 133 29.86 1.29 7.21
N ARG A 134 30.29 0.05 6.94
CA ARG A 134 31.37 -0.63 7.67
C ARG A 134 32.71 -0.09 7.18
N VAL A 135 33.46 0.56 8.05
CA VAL A 135 34.93 0.60 8.00
C VAL A 135 35.40 0.53 9.45
N GLN A 136 36.07 -0.55 9.81
CA GLN A 136 37.03 -0.54 10.92
C GLN A 136 38.32 -1.16 10.41
N SER A 137 39.39 -0.45 10.76
CA SER A 137 40.81 -0.70 10.59
C SER A 137 41.26 -2.09 11.04
#